data_AF-A0A0F8XCG4-F1
#
_entry.id   AF-A0A0F8XCG4-F1
#
_cell.length_a   1.000
_cell.length_b   1.000
_cell.length_c   1.000
_cell.angle_alpha   90.00
_cell.angle_beta   90.00
_cell.angle_gamma   90.00
#
_symmetry.space_group_name_H-M   'P 1'
#
loop_
_entity.id
_entity.type
_entity.pdbx_description
1 polymer ?
#
loop_
_entity_poly.entity_id
_entity_poly.type
_entity_poly.pdbx_seq_one_letter_code
_entity_poly.pdbx_strand_id
1 'polypeptide(L)'
;MKQKLTVEDELRVTFGEFDVPNGGPFTPKRDNKKLGYIKGKTIQRYKTLEFNPGSRDHIANRLTAMFGWVPDEFTPNGKPKVDEDTLGSLVYPEAKLCVKYFKVNKMLGQVSEGKTSQLKMVRKDGRIHGRVTTNGAVTGRMTHSSPNVSQTDKDKRVRSLYIVPEGKKLVGVDADGLELRCLAHYLARYDKGAYTKVVLKGDKKKGTDMHTRTQQSIGMQPRQREDVLLCVGLWCRRPATWDAHARRLARRETRSFQRSVRG
;
A
#
# COMPACT_ATOMS: atom_id res chain seq x y z
N MET A 1 10.07 -14.84 8.66
CA MET A 1 11.13 -14.30 9.55
C MET A 1 12.46 -14.15 8.83
N LYS A 2 13.09 -15.22 8.30
CA LYS A 2 14.37 -15.11 7.54
C LYS A 2 14.34 -14.02 6.46
N GLN A 3 13.31 -14.03 5.61
CA GLN A 3 13.13 -13.00 4.56
C GLN A 3 13.02 -11.56 5.10
N LYS A 4 12.49 -11.35 6.32
CA LYS A 4 12.40 -10.01 6.94
C LYS A 4 13.79 -9.54 7.35
N LEU A 5 14.53 -10.39 8.05
CA LEU A 5 15.88 -10.10 8.52
C LEU A 5 16.82 -9.79 7.35
N THR A 6 16.83 -10.62 6.30
CA THR A 6 17.67 -10.37 5.12
C THR A 6 17.40 -9.00 4.47
N VAL A 7 16.13 -8.63 4.30
CA VAL A 7 15.77 -7.33 3.70
C VAL A 7 16.08 -6.18 4.65
N GLU A 8 15.92 -6.39 5.95
CA GLU A 8 16.26 -5.41 6.99
C GLU A 8 17.77 -5.14 7.04
N ASP A 9 18.59 -6.18 6.97
CA ASP A 9 20.04 -6.09 6.92
C ASP A 9 20.50 -5.38 5.64
N GLU A 10 19.96 -5.75 4.47
CA GLU A 10 20.24 -5.07 3.19
C GLU A 10 19.91 -3.57 3.24
N LEU A 11 18.77 -3.22 3.84
CA LEU A 11 18.36 -1.82 4.00
C LEU A 11 19.25 -1.07 5.00
N ARG A 12 19.66 -1.71 6.10
CA ARG A 12 20.58 -1.11 7.08
C ARG A 12 21.98 -0.91 6.49
N VAL A 13 22.49 -1.86 5.70
CA VAL A 13 23.78 -1.70 5.02
C VAL A 13 23.73 -0.56 4.00
N THR A 14 22.62 -0.43 3.27
CA THR A 14 22.50 0.58 2.21
C THR A 14 22.28 1.98 2.77
N PHE A 15 21.40 2.11 3.77
CA PHE A 15 21.04 3.40 4.34
C PHE A 15 21.92 3.82 5.51
N GLY A 16 22.61 2.90 6.19
CA GLY A 16 23.56 3.19 7.27
C GLY A 16 22.97 3.97 8.44
N GLU A 17 23.87 4.52 9.26
CA GLU A 17 23.51 5.43 10.35
C GLU A 17 23.42 6.87 9.83
N PHE A 18 22.62 7.69 10.52
CA PHE A 18 22.52 9.10 10.20
C PHE A 18 22.28 9.94 11.46
N ASP A 19 22.81 11.16 11.43
CA ASP A 19 22.67 12.09 12.53
C ASP A 19 21.40 12.93 12.37
N VAL A 20 20.58 12.93 13.41
CA VAL A 20 19.42 13.83 13.51
C VAL A 20 19.65 14.90 14.58
N PRO A 21 19.15 16.13 14.39
CA PRO A 21 19.18 17.15 15.42
C PRO A 21 18.43 16.67 16.68
N ASN A 22 19.11 16.68 17.82
CA ASN A 22 18.57 16.29 19.12
C ASN A 22 18.09 17.54 19.88
N GLY A 23 16.86 17.96 19.58
CA GLY A 23 16.22 19.13 20.17
C GLY A 23 16.55 20.44 19.46
N GLY A 24 16.09 21.55 20.03
CA GLY A 24 16.35 22.90 19.50
C GLY A 24 17.76 23.40 19.80
N PRO A 25 18.13 24.58 19.28
CA PRO A 25 19.43 25.19 19.53
C PRO A 25 19.64 25.39 21.03
N PHE A 26 20.69 24.79 21.59
CA PHE A 26 20.99 24.88 23.02
C PHE A 26 22.05 25.94 23.27
N THR A 27 21.69 26.97 24.04
CA THR A 27 22.62 28.01 24.50
C THR A 27 23.04 27.70 25.94
N PRO A 28 24.29 27.29 26.19
CA PRO A 28 24.78 27.00 27.54
C PRO A 28 24.79 28.27 28.41
N LYS A 29 24.20 28.19 29.60
CA LYS A 29 24.22 29.30 30.59
C LYS A 29 25.58 29.48 31.28
N ARG A 30 26.43 28.45 31.26
CA ARG A 30 27.77 28.40 31.87
C ARG A 30 28.70 27.58 30.98
N ASP A 31 30.00 27.85 31.10
CA ASP A 31 31.03 27.06 30.44
C ASP A 31 31.05 25.64 31.00
N ASN A 32 31.22 24.66 30.13
CA ASN A 32 31.41 23.27 30.54
C ASN A 32 32.59 22.68 29.77
N LYS A 33 33.76 22.67 30.43
CA LYS A 33 35.03 22.21 29.87
C LYS A 33 35.02 20.74 29.45
N LYS A 34 34.20 19.90 30.09
CA LYS A 34 34.10 18.45 29.80
C LYS A 34 33.30 18.14 28.53
N LEU A 35 32.32 18.99 28.20
CA LEU A 35 31.47 18.84 27.01
C LEU A 35 31.82 19.86 25.90
N GLY A 36 32.86 20.67 26.10
CA GLY A 36 33.30 21.70 25.14
C GLY A 36 32.34 22.89 24.99
N TYR A 37 31.46 23.14 25.95
CA TYR A 37 30.47 24.21 25.86
C TYR A 37 31.04 25.56 26.30
N ILE A 38 30.82 26.58 25.48
CA ILE A 38 31.17 27.98 25.76
C ILE A 38 29.86 28.75 26.01
N LYS A 39 29.82 29.52 27.09
CA LYS A 39 28.69 30.36 27.51
C LYS A 39 28.30 31.30 26.38
N GLY A 40 27.01 31.29 26.04
CA GLY A 40 26.45 32.17 25.01
C GLY A 40 26.65 31.71 23.56
N LYS A 41 27.43 30.66 23.27
CA LYS A 41 27.48 30.07 21.92
C LYS A 41 26.37 29.04 21.75
N THR A 42 25.52 29.26 20.75
CA THR A 42 24.46 28.33 20.38
C THR A 42 25.07 27.07 19.75
N ILE A 43 24.78 25.90 20.33
CA ILE A 43 25.27 24.61 19.84
C ILE A 43 24.05 23.75 19.49
N GLN A 44 24.10 23.10 18.32
CA GLN A 44 23.12 22.10 17.94
C GLN A 44 23.62 20.72 18.37
N ARG A 45 22.83 20.01 19.18
CA ARG A 45 23.13 18.62 19.53
C ARG A 45 22.65 17.72 18.41
N TYR A 46 23.40 16.66 18.14
CA TYR A 46 23.03 15.61 17.21
C TYR A 46 22.93 14.27 17.94
N LYS A 47 22.06 13.39 17.44
CA LYS A 47 21.97 12.00 17.86
C LYS A 47 22.11 11.13 16.62
N THR A 48 23.10 10.25 16.64
CA THR A 48 23.26 9.21 15.63
C THR A 48 22.15 8.18 15.82
N LEU A 49 21.39 7.94 14.76
CA LEU A 49 20.32 6.94 14.72
C LEU A 49 20.66 5.87 13.69
N GLU A 50 20.39 4.62 14.07
CA GLU A 50 20.38 3.50 13.13
C GLU A 50 19.13 3.57 12.26
N PHE A 51 19.28 3.22 10.97
CA PHE A 51 18.15 3.17 10.06
C PHE A 51 17.13 2.11 10.48
N ASN A 52 15.87 2.55 10.63
CA ASN A 52 14.75 1.68 10.97
C ASN A 52 13.84 1.56 9.73
N PRO A 53 13.83 0.41 9.03
CA PRO A 53 12.97 0.19 7.87
C PRO A 53 11.47 0.26 8.17
N GLY A 54 11.06 0.12 9.44
CA GLY A 54 9.68 0.29 9.86
C GLY A 54 9.23 1.75 9.94
N SER A 55 10.18 2.71 9.98
CA SER A 55 9.88 4.13 10.12
C SER A 55 9.78 4.82 8.77
N ARG A 56 8.58 5.29 8.42
CA ARG A 56 8.35 6.08 7.19
C ARG A 56 9.15 7.37 7.17
N ASP A 57 9.39 7.97 8.33
CA ASP A 57 10.17 9.20 8.45
C ASP A 57 11.65 8.96 8.14
N HIS A 58 12.21 7.82 8.58
CA HIS A 58 13.60 7.46 8.27
C HIS A 58 13.75 7.21 6.77
N ILE A 59 12.80 6.49 6.16
CA ILE A 59 12.80 6.24 4.72
C ILE A 59 12.72 7.55 3.93
N ALA A 60 11.81 8.46 4.29
CA ALA A 60 11.69 9.75 3.63
C ALA A 60 12.99 10.57 3.73
N ASN A 61 13.55 10.66 4.94
CA ASN A 61 14.81 11.38 5.17
C ASN A 61 15.95 10.84 4.30
N ARG A 62 16.13 9.51 4.27
CA ARG A 62 17.21 8.89 3.49
C ARG A 62 16.99 9.01 1.98
N LEU A 63 15.75 8.87 1.51
CA LEU A 63 15.44 9.07 0.08
C LEU A 63 15.72 10.52 -0.36
N THR A 64 15.39 11.50 0.47
CA THR A 64 15.69 12.91 0.17
C THR A 64 17.18 13.22 0.29
N ALA A 65 17.85 12.76 1.34
CA ALA A 65 19.26 13.06 1.60
C ALA A 65 20.23 12.37 0.63
N MET A 66 20.00 11.09 0.30
CA MET A 66 20.92 10.32 -0.56
C MET A 66 20.58 10.42 -2.04
N PHE A 67 19.28 10.44 -2.38
CA PHE A 67 18.82 10.34 -3.76
C PHE A 67 18.16 11.62 -4.28
N GLY A 68 18.19 12.71 -3.49
CA GLY A 68 17.59 13.99 -3.87
C GLY A 68 16.08 13.91 -4.12
N TRP A 69 15.39 12.95 -3.50
CA TRP A 69 13.96 12.76 -3.74
C TRP A 69 13.14 13.94 -3.20
N VAL A 70 12.37 14.57 -4.10
CA VAL A 70 11.38 15.60 -3.79
C VAL A 70 9.99 14.97 -3.72
N PRO A 71 9.31 14.98 -2.56
CA PRO A 71 7.97 14.41 -2.42
C PRO A 71 6.91 15.23 -3.15
N ASP A 72 6.07 14.55 -3.94
CA ASP A 72 4.92 15.16 -4.62
C ASP A 72 3.68 15.25 -3.70
N GLU A 73 3.53 14.29 -2.77
CA GLU A 73 2.38 14.21 -1.86
C GLU A 73 2.81 14.26 -0.39
N PHE A 74 2.04 15.00 0.40
CA PHE A 74 2.22 15.13 1.84
C PHE A 74 1.00 14.58 2.59
N THR A 75 1.25 14.04 3.77
CA THR A 75 0.22 13.66 4.73
C THR A 75 -0.42 14.91 5.34
N PRO A 76 -1.60 14.81 5.98
CA PRO A 76 -2.23 15.95 6.67
C PRO A 76 -1.31 16.61 7.72
N ASN A 77 -0.33 15.85 8.23
CA ASN A 77 0.65 16.30 9.21
C ASN A 77 1.87 16.99 8.57
N GLY A 78 1.85 17.29 7.26
CA GLY A 78 2.93 17.96 6.53
C GLY A 78 4.15 17.07 6.24
N LYS A 79 4.12 15.79 6.63
CA LYS A 79 5.22 14.84 6.35
C LYS A 79 5.09 14.22 4.96
N PRO A 80 6.20 13.91 4.27
CA PRO A 80 6.18 13.20 2.99
C PRO A 80 5.39 11.90 3.09
N LYS A 81 4.51 11.65 2.12
CA LYS A 81 3.74 10.42 2.06
C LYS A 81 4.61 9.29 1.48
N VAL A 82 4.84 8.26 2.27
CA VAL A 82 5.64 7.08 1.90
C VAL A 82 4.76 5.84 1.93
N ASP A 83 4.12 5.57 0.79
CA ASP A 83 3.25 4.41 0.57
C ASP A 83 3.82 3.50 -0.54
N GLU A 84 3.22 2.32 -0.73
CA GLU A 84 3.63 1.38 -1.78
C GLU A 84 3.55 2.02 -3.18
N ASP A 85 2.56 2.88 -3.41
CA ASP A 85 2.38 3.58 -4.68
C ASP A 85 3.48 4.62 -4.94
N THR A 86 3.85 5.41 -3.92
CA THR A 86 4.90 6.43 -4.05
C THR A 86 6.25 5.76 -4.28
N LEU A 87 6.58 4.74 -3.50
CA LEU A 87 7.81 3.97 -3.64
C LEU A 87 7.86 3.20 -4.97
N GLY A 88 6.74 2.65 -5.43
CA GLY A 88 6.65 1.94 -6.70
C GLY A 88 6.78 2.83 -7.95
N SER A 89 6.72 4.15 -7.79
CA SER A 89 6.98 5.13 -8.87
C SER A 89 8.46 5.54 -8.98
N LEU A 90 9.24 5.28 -7.92
CA LEU A 90 10.65 5.62 -7.87
C LEU A 90 11.48 4.61 -8.66
N VAL A 91 12.56 5.09 -9.27
CA VAL A 91 13.46 4.27 -10.10
C VAL A 91 14.47 3.51 -9.22
N TYR A 92 14.70 4.00 -8.00
CA TYR A 92 15.72 3.52 -7.08
C TYR A 92 15.46 2.06 -6.65
N PRO A 93 16.46 1.16 -6.73
CA PRO A 93 16.32 -0.23 -6.30
C PRO A 93 15.97 -0.35 -4.80
N GLU A 94 16.45 0.57 -3.98
CA GLU A 94 16.20 0.65 -2.54
C GLU A 94 14.72 0.88 -2.24
N ALA A 95 14.02 1.65 -3.08
CA ALA A 95 12.58 1.86 -2.93
C ALA A 95 11.80 0.55 -3.09
N LYS A 96 12.25 -0.35 -3.99
CA LYS A 96 11.65 -1.69 -4.16
C LYS A 96 11.93 -2.58 -2.95
N LEU A 97 13.11 -2.48 -2.35
CA LEU A 97 13.45 -3.19 -1.11
C LEU A 97 12.57 -2.72 0.05
N CYS A 98 12.31 -1.42 0.19
CA CYS A 98 11.37 -0.88 1.17
C CYS A 98 9.95 -1.44 0.98
N VAL A 99 9.45 -1.51 -0.27
CA VAL A 99 8.13 -2.11 -0.55
C VAL A 99 8.10 -3.60 -0.17
N LYS A 100 9.17 -4.34 -0.49
CA LYS A 100 9.32 -5.75 -0.11
C LYS A 100 9.31 -5.91 1.42
N TYR A 101 10.02 -5.05 2.15
CA TYR A 101 10.02 -5.03 3.61
C TYR A 101 8.61 -4.80 4.16
N PHE A 102 7.89 -3.77 3.69
CA PHE A 102 6.53 -3.48 4.14
C PHE A 102 5.58 -4.65 3.93
N LYS A 103 5.64 -5.29 2.76
CA LYS A 103 4.82 -6.47 2.47
C LYS A 103 5.12 -7.61 3.44
N VAL A 104 6.40 -7.92 3.66
CA VAL A 104 6.83 -9.00 4.56
C VAL A 104 6.45 -8.69 6.01
N ASN A 105 6.66 -7.46 6.47
CA ASN A 105 6.33 -7.04 7.82
C ASN A 105 4.82 -7.06 8.07
N LYS A 106 4.00 -6.63 7.09
CA LYS A 106 2.54 -6.72 7.16
C LYS A 106 2.06 -8.17 7.26
N MET A 107 2.60 -9.07 6.43
CA MET A 107 2.28 -10.50 6.50
C MET A 107 2.66 -11.10 7.87
N LEU A 108 3.86 -10.79 8.39
CA LEU A 108 4.28 -11.29 9.70
C LEU A 108 3.44 -10.74 10.86
N GLY A 109 3.04 -9.47 10.77
CA GLY A 109 2.09 -8.85 11.69
C GLY A 109 0.74 -9.57 11.71
N GLN A 110 0.23 -9.94 10.53
CA GLN A 110 -1.02 -10.68 10.41
C GLN A 110 -0.93 -12.13 10.93
N VAL A 111 0.16 -12.83 10.62
CA VAL A 111 0.30 -14.25 10.95
C VAL A 111 0.73 -14.47 12.40
N SER A 112 1.71 -13.70 12.90
CA SER A 112 2.42 -14.03 14.15
C SER A 112 2.57 -12.86 15.14
N GLU A 113 3.10 -11.71 14.70
CA GLU A 113 3.59 -10.66 15.61
C GLU A 113 2.44 -9.82 16.20
N GLY A 114 1.37 -9.57 15.43
CA GLY A 114 0.25 -8.71 15.82
C GLY A 114 -0.47 -9.18 17.08
N LYS A 115 -1.17 -8.25 17.76
CA LYS A 115 -1.99 -8.57 18.95
C LYS A 115 -3.13 -9.53 18.60
N THR A 116 -3.74 -9.32 17.44
CA THR A 116 -4.82 -10.14 16.88
C THR A 116 -4.31 -11.03 15.74
N SER A 117 -3.06 -11.49 15.83
CA SER A 117 -2.48 -12.34 14.80
C SER A 117 -3.17 -13.71 14.74
N GLN A 118 -3.17 -14.32 13.56
CA GLN A 118 -3.84 -15.58 13.29
C GLN A 118 -3.38 -16.69 14.25
N LEU A 119 -2.07 -16.83 14.46
CA LEU A 119 -1.50 -17.87 15.34
C LEU A 119 -1.90 -17.68 16.81
N LYS A 120 -1.95 -16.44 17.31
CA LYS A 120 -2.37 -16.15 18.69
C LYS A 120 -3.86 -16.37 18.91
N MET A 121 -4.65 -16.41 17.84
CA MET A 121 -6.10 -16.59 17.88
C MET A 121 -6.54 -18.03 17.60
N VAL A 122 -5.60 -18.96 17.41
CA VAL A 122 -5.89 -20.39 17.34
C VAL A 122 -6.34 -20.87 18.72
N ARG A 123 -7.52 -21.49 18.79
CA ARG A 123 -8.04 -22.08 20.03
C ARG A 123 -7.52 -23.50 20.21
N LYS A 124 -7.83 -24.11 21.36
CA LYS A 124 -7.43 -25.49 21.71
C LYS A 124 -7.89 -26.54 20.70
N ASP A 125 -8.95 -26.26 19.93
CA ASP A 125 -9.47 -27.13 18.88
C ASP A 125 -8.69 -27.02 17.56
N GLY A 126 -7.59 -26.26 17.53
CA GLY A 126 -6.77 -26.04 16.34
C GLY A 126 -7.41 -25.13 15.29
N ARG A 127 -8.48 -24.39 15.65
CA ARG A 127 -9.22 -23.52 14.72
C ARG A 127 -9.18 -22.05 15.12
N ILE A 128 -9.35 -21.19 14.13
CA ILE A 128 -9.50 -19.75 14.31
C ILE A 128 -10.99 -19.41 14.26
N HIS A 129 -11.48 -18.79 15.33
CA HIS A 129 -12.88 -18.38 15.47
C HIS A 129 -13.00 -16.86 15.41
N GLY A 130 -12.96 -16.31 14.19
CA GLY A 130 -13.13 -14.87 13.97
C GLY A 130 -14.55 -14.40 14.30
N ARG A 131 -14.67 -13.23 14.94
CA ARG A 131 -15.95 -12.61 15.23
C ARG A 131 -16.52 -11.96 13.98
N VAL A 132 -17.83 -12.16 13.75
CA VAL A 132 -18.58 -11.52 12.68
C VAL A 132 -19.70 -10.68 13.29
N THR A 133 -19.73 -9.39 12.98
CA THR A 133 -20.89 -8.53 13.20
C THR A 133 -21.67 -8.47 11.91
N THR A 134 -22.87 -9.04 11.88
CA THR A 134 -23.65 -9.26 10.66
C THR A 134 -24.06 -7.98 9.95
N ASN A 135 -24.32 -6.91 10.70
CA ASN A 135 -24.66 -5.59 10.16
C ASN A 135 -23.77 -4.51 10.78
N GLY A 136 -22.47 -4.59 10.50
CA GLY A 136 -21.47 -3.75 11.17
C GLY A 136 -21.11 -2.47 10.42
N ALA A 137 -21.23 -2.46 9.09
CA ALA A 137 -20.98 -1.28 8.28
C ALA A 137 -22.29 -0.53 7.99
N VAL A 138 -22.20 0.79 7.79
CA VAL A 138 -23.36 1.65 7.45
C VAL A 138 -24.12 1.16 6.21
N THR A 139 -23.42 0.50 5.28
CA THR A 139 -23.99 -0.03 4.03
C THR A 139 -24.69 -1.38 4.18
N GLY A 140 -24.82 -1.93 5.39
CA GLY A 140 -25.40 -3.26 5.60
C GLY A 140 -24.38 -4.40 5.58
N ARG A 141 -23.09 -4.13 5.29
CA ARG A 141 -22.06 -5.18 5.19
C ARG A 141 -21.66 -5.73 6.56
N MET A 142 -21.29 -7.00 6.56
CA MET A 142 -20.67 -7.64 7.73
C MET A 142 -19.31 -7.00 8.04
N THR A 143 -18.96 -6.92 9.32
CA THR A 143 -17.60 -6.57 9.76
C THR A 143 -17.00 -7.73 10.53
N HIS A 144 -15.68 -7.89 10.41
CA HIS A 144 -14.95 -9.03 10.98
C HIS A 144 -13.85 -8.54 11.92
N SER A 145 -13.67 -9.20 13.06
CA SER A 145 -12.68 -8.82 14.07
C SER A 145 -12.22 -10.03 14.91
N SER A 146 -11.07 -9.88 15.57
CA SER A 146 -10.54 -10.85 16.55
C SER A 146 -10.46 -12.33 16.11
N PRO A 147 -9.71 -12.68 15.05
CA PRO A 147 -9.02 -11.82 14.10
C PRO A 147 -9.90 -11.49 12.89
N ASN A 148 -9.55 -10.43 12.15
CA ASN A 148 -10.24 -10.11 10.90
C ASN A 148 -9.79 -11.08 9.78
N VAL A 149 -10.55 -12.16 9.58
CA VAL A 149 -10.25 -13.19 8.58
C VAL A 149 -10.54 -12.75 7.13
N SER A 150 -11.40 -11.74 6.91
CA SER A 150 -11.70 -11.27 5.54
C SER A 150 -10.55 -10.48 4.91
N GLN A 151 -9.63 -9.97 5.73
CA GLN A 151 -8.44 -9.25 5.29
C GLN A 151 -7.20 -10.14 5.21
N THR A 152 -7.36 -11.46 5.11
CA THR A 152 -6.25 -12.39 4.90
C THR A 152 -5.48 -12.04 3.63
N ASP A 153 -4.15 -11.91 3.72
CA ASP A 153 -3.29 -11.59 2.58
C ASP A 153 -3.54 -12.54 1.40
N LYS A 154 -3.40 -12.03 0.17
CA LYS A 154 -3.58 -12.81 -1.06
C LYS A 154 -2.42 -13.78 -1.32
N ASP A 155 -1.29 -13.60 -0.64
CA ASP A 155 -0.12 -14.46 -0.76
C ASP A 155 -0.48 -15.93 -0.47
N LYS A 156 -0.11 -16.81 -1.40
CA LYS A 156 -0.39 -18.25 -1.32
C LYS A 156 0.15 -18.88 -0.04
N ARG A 157 1.26 -18.37 0.49
CA ARG A 157 1.88 -18.87 1.73
C ARG A 157 1.00 -18.62 2.95
N VAL A 158 0.24 -17.52 2.97
CA VAL A 158 -0.70 -17.22 4.06
C VAL A 158 -2.00 -18.00 3.86
N ARG A 159 -2.54 -18.01 2.63
CA ARG A 159 -3.80 -18.70 2.34
C ARG A 159 -3.73 -20.22 2.50
N SER A 160 -2.58 -20.82 2.21
CA SER A 160 -2.36 -22.27 2.40
C SER A 160 -2.39 -22.73 3.86
N LEU A 161 -2.30 -21.81 4.82
CA LEU A 161 -2.45 -22.13 6.25
C LEU A 161 -3.90 -22.46 6.62
N TYR A 162 -4.87 -22.01 5.83
CA TYR A 162 -6.28 -22.30 6.04
C TYR A 162 -6.62 -23.66 5.43
N ILE A 163 -6.49 -24.69 6.26
CA ILE A 163 -6.75 -26.08 5.88
C ILE A 163 -8.15 -26.53 6.32
N VAL A 164 -8.63 -27.57 5.66
CA VAL A 164 -9.84 -28.31 6.04
C VAL A 164 -9.45 -29.57 6.80
N PRO A 165 -10.30 -30.05 7.72
CA PRO A 165 -10.06 -31.32 8.39
C PRO A 165 -10.07 -32.48 7.39
N GLU A 166 -9.47 -33.61 7.79
CA GLU A 166 -9.40 -34.82 6.98
C GLU A 166 -10.80 -35.28 6.52
N GLY A 167 -10.86 -35.80 5.30
CA GLY A 167 -12.12 -36.21 4.65
C GLY A 167 -13.01 -35.07 4.16
N LYS A 168 -12.62 -33.79 4.35
CA LYS A 168 -13.38 -32.63 3.86
C LYS A 168 -12.68 -31.89 2.72
N LYS A 169 -13.45 -31.08 1.99
CA LYS A 169 -12.97 -30.20 0.93
C LYS A 169 -13.40 -28.75 1.20
N LEU A 170 -12.58 -27.79 0.80
CA LEU A 170 -12.92 -26.36 0.84
C LEU A 170 -13.55 -25.95 -0.48
N VAL A 171 -14.72 -25.34 -0.44
CA VAL A 171 -15.42 -24.81 -1.63
C VAL A 171 -15.50 -23.30 -1.51
N GLY A 172 -14.82 -22.60 -2.41
CA GLY A 172 -14.90 -21.14 -2.52
C GLY A 172 -15.96 -20.73 -3.54
N VAL A 173 -16.88 -19.87 -3.14
CA VAL A 173 -17.89 -19.27 -4.02
C VAL A 173 -17.78 -17.76 -3.90
N ASP A 174 -17.66 -17.07 -5.02
CA ASP A 174 -17.61 -15.60 -5.09
C ASP A 174 -18.57 -15.12 -6.19
N ALA A 175 -19.22 -13.98 -5.94
CA ALA A 175 -20.16 -13.38 -6.86
C ALA A 175 -19.41 -12.55 -7.90
N ASP A 176 -19.34 -13.05 -9.12
CA ASP A 176 -18.62 -12.41 -10.22
C ASP A 176 -19.16 -10.99 -10.50
N GLY A 177 -18.31 -9.98 -10.33
CA GLY A 177 -18.63 -8.59 -10.67
C GLY A 177 -19.88 -8.02 -9.98
N LEU A 178 -20.20 -8.47 -8.76
CA LEU A 178 -21.44 -8.13 -8.05
C LEU A 178 -21.75 -6.61 -8.06
N GLU A 179 -20.76 -5.78 -7.69
CA GLU A 179 -20.95 -4.33 -7.61
C GLU A 179 -21.31 -3.71 -8.97
N LEU A 180 -20.75 -4.22 -10.07
CA LEU A 180 -21.05 -3.75 -11.43
C LEU A 180 -22.42 -4.21 -11.91
N ARG A 181 -22.84 -5.40 -11.49
CA ARG A 181 -24.20 -5.90 -11.73
C ARG A 181 -25.23 -5.07 -10.98
N CYS A 182 -24.94 -4.68 -9.73
CA CYS A 182 -25.77 -3.74 -8.98
C CYS A 182 -25.84 -2.38 -9.68
N LEU A 183 -24.70 -1.83 -10.13
CA LEU A 183 -24.68 -0.58 -10.90
C LEU A 183 -25.52 -0.70 -12.19
N ALA A 184 -25.35 -1.79 -12.94
CA ALA A 184 -26.12 -2.04 -14.17
C ALA A 184 -27.63 -2.12 -13.90
N HIS A 185 -28.04 -2.73 -12.79
CA HIS A 185 -29.44 -2.77 -12.37
C HIS A 185 -30.01 -1.36 -12.17
N TYR A 186 -29.30 -0.48 -11.46
CA TYR A 186 -29.76 0.90 -11.25
C TYR A 186 -29.72 1.75 -12.53
N LEU A 187 -28.73 1.53 -13.40
CA LEU A 187 -28.59 2.25 -14.67
C LEU A 187 -29.64 1.84 -15.72
N ALA A 188 -30.20 0.63 -15.61
CA ALA A 188 -31.16 0.10 -16.59
C ALA A 188 -32.35 1.03 -16.88
N ARG A 189 -32.77 1.82 -15.89
CA ARG A 189 -33.82 2.83 -16.03
C ARG A 189 -33.43 3.96 -17.01
N TYR A 190 -32.16 4.30 -17.09
CA TYR A 190 -31.63 5.43 -17.86
C TYR A 190 -31.08 5.00 -19.23
N ASP A 191 -30.45 3.82 -19.29
CA ASP A 191 -29.73 3.34 -20.48
C ASP A 191 -30.46 2.20 -21.22
N LYS A 192 -31.69 1.88 -20.78
CA LYS A 192 -32.51 0.78 -21.31
C LYS A 192 -31.76 -0.57 -21.31
N GLY A 193 -30.92 -0.81 -20.30
CA GLY A 193 -30.15 -2.04 -20.10
C GLY A 193 -28.92 -2.16 -21.00
N ALA A 194 -28.45 -1.07 -21.61
CA ALA A 194 -27.26 -1.08 -22.45
C ALA A 194 -26.01 -1.54 -21.67
N TYR A 195 -25.81 -1.06 -20.44
CA TYR A 195 -24.68 -1.43 -19.59
C TYR A 195 -24.82 -2.86 -19.07
N THR A 196 -26.04 -3.33 -18.78
CA THR A 196 -26.31 -4.74 -18.43
C THR A 196 -25.81 -5.69 -19.52
N LYS A 197 -26.02 -5.36 -20.81
CA LYS A 197 -25.51 -6.17 -21.93
C LYS A 197 -23.99 -6.23 -21.94
N VAL A 198 -23.31 -5.14 -21.59
CA VAL A 198 -21.84 -5.07 -21.50
C VAL A 198 -21.33 -5.96 -20.36
N VAL A 199 -21.94 -5.87 -19.18
CA VAL A 199 -21.52 -6.66 -18.01
C VAL A 199 -21.74 -8.16 -18.23
N LEU A 200 -22.82 -8.55 -18.92
CA LEU A 200 -23.14 -9.96 -19.14
C LEU A 200 -22.46 -10.59 -20.37
N LYS A 201 -22.30 -9.83 -21.46
CA LYS A 201 -21.84 -10.35 -22.75
C LYS A 201 -20.50 -9.79 -23.21
N GLY A 202 -19.90 -8.90 -22.43
CA GLY A 202 -18.61 -8.30 -22.74
C GLY A 202 -17.49 -9.35 -22.75
N ASP A 203 -16.57 -9.22 -23.70
CA ASP A 203 -15.44 -10.12 -23.86
C ASP A 203 -14.13 -9.32 -23.81
N LYS A 204 -13.25 -9.70 -22.87
CA LYS A 204 -11.93 -9.09 -22.67
C LYS A 204 -11.05 -9.19 -23.91
N LYS A 205 -11.18 -10.27 -24.70
CA LYS A 205 -10.37 -10.47 -25.92
C LYS A 205 -10.83 -9.53 -27.04
N LYS A 206 -12.14 -9.26 -27.11
CA LYS A 206 -12.73 -8.37 -28.12
C LYS A 206 -12.75 -6.90 -27.68
N GLY A 207 -12.32 -6.60 -26.46
CA GLY A 207 -12.34 -5.25 -25.90
C GLY A 207 -13.75 -4.70 -25.70
N THR A 208 -14.75 -5.58 -25.58
CA THR A 208 -16.16 -5.19 -25.37
C THR A 208 -16.58 -5.32 -23.90
N ASP A 209 -15.64 -5.69 -23.03
CA ASP A 209 -15.88 -5.81 -21.60
C ASP A 209 -16.04 -4.44 -20.92
N MET A 210 -16.61 -4.47 -19.71
CA MET A 210 -16.89 -3.28 -18.92
C MET A 210 -15.64 -2.41 -18.71
N HIS A 211 -14.47 -3.02 -18.43
CA HIS A 211 -13.24 -2.26 -18.18
C HIS A 211 -12.80 -1.50 -19.43
N THR A 212 -12.82 -2.16 -20.58
CA THR A 212 -12.48 -1.52 -21.85
C THR A 212 -13.47 -0.41 -22.21
N ARG A 213 -14.78 -0.62 -22.01
CA ARG A 213 -15.79 0.40 -22.28
C ARG A 213 -15.59 1.64 -21.41
N THR A 214 -15.38 1.48 -20.11
CA THR A 214 -15.13 2.62 -19.21
C THR A 214 -13.82 3.32 -19.57
N GLN A 215 -12.77 2.57 -19.91
CA GLN A 215 -11.50 3.13 -20.36
C GLN A 215 -11.67 4.01 -21.61
N GLN A 216 -12.45 3.56 -22.60
CA GLN A 216 -12.78 4.34 -23.80
C GLN A 216 -13.57 5.61 -23.46
N SER A 217 -14.55 5.52 -22.56
CA SER A 217 -15.35 6.68 -22.15
C SER A 217 -14.52 7.78 -21.46
N ILE A 218 -13.37 7.43 -20.88
CA ILE A 218 -12.46 8.37 -20.20
C ILE A 218 -11.29 8.78 -21.12
N GLY A 219 -11.17 8.18 -22.31
CA GLY A 219 -10.07 8.46 -23.24
C GLY A 219 -8.71 7.93 -22.78
N MET A 220 -8.67 6.90 -21.92
CA MET A 220 -7.42 6.30 -21.44
C MET A 220 -6.86 5.26 -22.42
N GLN A 221 -5.53 5.10 -22.46
CA GLN A 221 -4.86 4.16 -23.37
C GLN A 221 -5.03 2.69 -22.94
N PRO A 222 -5.05 1.71 -23.89
CA PRO A 222 -5.34 0.28 -23.67
C PRO A 222 -4.47 -0.51 -22.70
N ARG A 223 -3.41 0.05 -22.11
CA ARG A 223 -2.49 -0.70 -21.23
C ARG A 223 -2.78 -0.56 -19.72
N GLN A 224 -3.85 0.14 -19.34
CA GLN A 224 -4.14 0.53 -17.94
C GLN A 224 -5.39 -0.15 -17.37
N ARG A 225 -5.74 -1.34 -17.88
CA ARG A 225 -7.11 -1.90 -17.91
C ARG A 225 -7.78 -2.20 -16.57
N GLU A 226 -7.06 -2.63 -15.55
CA GLU A 226 -7.71 -3.32 -14.41
C GLU A 226 -8.30 -2.35 -13.34
N ASP A 227 -7.73 -1.16 -13.19
CA ASP A 227 -8.03 -0.26 -12.04
C ASP A 227 -8.97 0.91 -12.36
N VAL A 228 -9.29 1.14 -13.64
CA VAL A 228 -9.99 2.35 -14.11
C VAL A 228 -11.43 2.39 -13.62
N LEU A 229 -12.12 1.25 -13.67
CA LEU A 229 -13.54 1.15 -13.35
C LEU A 229 -13.83 1.27 -11.85
N LEU A 230 -12.88 0.80 -11.02
CA LEU A 230 -12.92 0.95 -9.56
C LEU A 230 -12.67 2.41 -9.14
N CYS A 231 -11.72 3.10 -9.80
CA CYS A 231 -11.33 4.46 -9.42
C CYS A 231 -12.35 5.53 -9.79
N VAL A 232 -13.01 5.38 -10.94
CA VAL A 232 -13.70 6.50 -11.62
C VAL A 232 -15.21 6.52 -11.32
N GLY A 233 -15.89 5.37 -11.41
CA GLY A 233 -17.35 5.33 -11.34
C GLY A 233 -17.92 4.95 -9.97
N LEU A 234 -17.31 3.98 -9.28
CA LEU A 234 -17.95 3.33 -8.13
C LEU A 234 -17.56 3.93 -6.77
N TRP A 235 -16.31 4.39 -6.65
CA TRP A 235 -15.76 4.88 -5.38
C TRP A 235 -15.52 6.40 -5.38
N CYS A 236 -16.04 7.12 -6.39
CA CYS A 236 -16.02 8.58 -6.52
C CYS A 236 -14.73 9.23 -5.99
N ARG A 237 -13.57 8.77 -6.46
CA ARG A 237 -12.31 9.39 -6.06
C ARG A 237 -12.30 10.87 -6.49
N ARG A 238 -11.57 11.75 -5.81
CA ARG A 238 -11.54 13.20 -6.17
C ARG A 238 -10.79 13.42 -7.48
N PRO A 239 -11.17 14.38 -8.35
CA PRO A 239 -10.48 14.66 -9.63
C PRO A 239 -8.95 14.80 -9.52
N ALA A 240 -8.44 15.42 -8.44
CA ALA A 240 -7.00 15.54 -8.19
C ALA A 240 -6.28 14.18 -8.11
N THR A 241 -6.94 13.14 -7.60
CA THR A 241 -6.40 11.77 -7.56
C THR A 241 -6.42 11.08 -8.93
N TRP A 242 -7.27 11.55 -9.85
CA TRP A 242 -7.39 11.03 -11.21
C TRP A 242 -6.27 11.60 -12.05
N ASP A 243 -6.07 12.91 -11.94
CA ASP A 243 -4.94 13.63 -12.52
C ASP A 243 -3.60 13.10 -12.02
N ALA A 244 -3.46 12.87 -10.72
CA ALA A 244 -2.23 12.28 -10.17
C ALA A 244 -1.99 10.87 -10.74
N HIS A 245 -3.03 10.04 -10.86
CA HIS A 245 -2.91 8.70 -11.42
C HIS A 245 -2.60 8.74 -12.93
N ALA A 246 -3.30 9.57 -13.70
CA ALA A 246 -3.10 9.77 -15.14
C ALA A 246 -1.72 10.37 -15.45
N ARG A 247 -1.26 11.39 -14.70
CA ARG A 247 0.08 11.96 -14.82
C ARG A 247 1.17 10.94 -14.48
N ARG A 248 0.96 10.09 -13.48
CA ARG A 248 1.91 9.01 -13.11
C ARG A 248 2.03 7.96 -14.20
N LEU A 249 0.92 7.62 -14.82
CA LEU A 249 0.86 6.69 -15.93
C LEU A 249 1.54 7.27 -17.18
N ALA A 250 1.32 8.54 -17.51
CA ALA A 250 2.03 9.25 -18.57
C ALA A 250 3.56 9.35 -18.30
N ARG A 251 3.98 9.52 -17.03
CA ARG A 251 5.41 9.50 -16.65
C ARG A 251 6.06 8.12 -16.76
N ARG A 252 5.30 7.02 -16.62
CA ARG A 252 5.79 5.66 -16.90
C ARG A 252 6.01 5.48 -18.40
N GLU A 253 5.16 6.06 -19.25
CA GLU A 253 5.25 5.98 -20.71
C GLU A 253 6.47 6.73 -21.27
N THR A 254 6.72 7.97 -20.85
CA THR A 254 7.91 8.73 -21.27
C THR A 254 9.21 8.03 -20.89
N ARG A 255 9.24 7.36 -19.73
CA ARG A 255 10.40 6.62 -19.24
C ARG A 255 10.59 5.26 -19.92
N SER A 256 9.52 4.57 -20.32
CA SER A 256 9.63 3.36 -21.15
C SER A 256 10.07 3.67 -22.57
N PHE A 257 9.62 4.80 -23.13
CA PHE A 257 10.02 5.28 -24.45
C PHE A 257 11.51 5.68 -24.48
N GLN A 258 12.00 6.40 -23.47
CA GLN A 258 13.43 6.70 -23.33
C GLN A 258 14.33 5.46 -23.19
N ARG A 259 13.80 4.33 -22.70
CA ARG A 259 14.52 3.05 -22.62
C ARG A 259 14.56 2.29 -23.95
N SER A 260 13.56 2.45 -24.82
CA SER A 260 13.55 1.78 -26.14
C SER A 260 14.32 2.55 -27.21
N VAL A 261 14.61 3.84 -26.99
CA VAL A 261 15.39 4.69 -27.91
C VAL A 261 16.90 4.68 -27.57
N ARG A 262 17.28 4.10 -26.41
CA ARG A 262 18.69 3.96 -25.96
C ARG A 262 19.18 2.50 -25.93
N GLY A 263 18.42 1.57 -26.48
CA GLY A 263 18.76 0.14 -26.56
C GLY A 263 19.00 -0.30 -27.99
#